data_AF-A1YSK0-F1
#
_entry.id   AF-A1YSK0-F1
#
_cell.length_a   1.000
_cell.length_b   1.000
_cell.length_c   1.000
_cell.angle_alpha   90.00
_cell.angle_beta   90.00
_cell.angle_gamma   90.00
#
_symmetry.space_group_name_H-M   'P 1'
#
loop_
_entity.id
_entity.type
_entity.pdbx_description
1 polymer ?
#
loop_
_entity_poly.entity_id
_entity_poly.type
_entity_poly.pdbx_seq_one_letter_code
_entity_poly.pdbx_strand_id
1 'polypeptide(L)'
;MGKRKELDKKVKGSTKMKSKSSEENGKLPYVHVRARRGQATDSHSLAERARREKINARMKLLRELVPGCDKIQGTALVLDEIINHVQSLQRQVEMLSMRLAAVNPRIDFNLDTLLASEVSIF
;
A
#
# COMPACT_ATOMS: atom_id res chain seq x y z
N MET A 1 23.34 23.06 32.58
CA MET A 1 23.91 22.00 33.44
C MET A 1 23.51 20.65 32.87
N GLY A 2 24.45 19.94 32.24
CA GLY A 2 24.19 18.74 31.44
C GLY A 2 23.98 17.47 32.28
N LYS A 3 23.27 16.50 31.69
CA LYS A 3 23.19 15.12 32.18
C LYS A 3 23.48 14.15 31.03
N ARG A 4 24.45 13.27 31.28
CA ARG A 4 24.98 12.18 30.43
C ARG A 4 23.92 11.11 30.14
N LYS A 5 24.05 10.39 29.03
CA LYS A 5 23.87 8.92 28.98
C LYS A 5 24.82 8.32 27.93
N GLU A 6 25.49 7.27 28.34
CA GLU A 6 26.50 6.48 27.63
C GLU A 6 25.89 5.13 27.21
N LEU A 7 26.53 4.48 26.23
CA LEU A 7 26.50 3.05 25.84
C LEU A 7 25.25 2.53 25.08
N ASP A 8 25.47 2.06 23.84
CA ASP A 8 25.68 0.61 23.64
C ASP A 8 26.27 0.24 22.27
N LYS A 9 27.04 -0.87 22.27
CA LYS A 9 27.92 -1.35 21.19
C LYS A 9 27.70 -2.86 21.01
N LYS A 10 27.30 -3.35 19.82
CA LYS A 10 27.46 -4.73 19.26
C LYS A 10 26.45 -4.95 18.10
N VAL A 11 26.62 -5.73 17.01
CA VAL A 11 27.55 -6.74 16.45
C VAL A 11 27.28 -6.77 14.92
N LYS A 12 28.27 -6.62 14.01
CA LYS A 12 29.01 -7.63 13.21
C LYS A 12 28.18 -8.69 12.44
N GLY A 13 28.25 -8.66 11.11
CA GLY A 13 27.79 -9.75 10.22
C GLY A 13 28.36 -9.60 8.81
N SER A 14 29.52 -10.22 8.58
CA SER A 14 30.28 -10.24 7.34
C SER A 14 29.83 -11.37 6.41
N THR A 15 29.72 -11.13 5.10
CA THR A 15 30.02 -12.17 4.11
C THR A 15 30.72 -11.58 2.89
N LYS A 16 31.89 -12.15 2.64
CA LYS A 16 32.93 -11.79 1.69
C LYS A 16 32.68 -12.59 0.41
N MET A 17 32.55 -11.93 -0.74
CA MET A 17 32.77 -12.56 -2.04
C MET A 17 33.83 -11.75 -2.79
N LYS A 18 34.96 -12.42 -2.99
CA LYS A 18 36.18 -11.95 -3.63
C LYS A 18 36.15 -12.51 -5.05
N SER A 19 36.01 -11.66 -6.05
CA SER A 19 36.48 -11.93 -7.41
C SER A 19 37.53 -10.87 -7.76
N LYS A 20 38.71 -11.35 -8.12
CA LYS A 20 39.90 -10.57 -8.47
C LYS A 20 40.18 -10.84 -9.95
N SER A 21 40.10 -9.81 -10.78
CA SER A 21 40.75 -9.68 -12.09
C SER A 21 40.84 -8.18 -12.36
N SER A 22 41.99 -7.56 -12.11
CA SER A 22 43.00 -7.22 -13.13
C SER A 22 42.46 -6.22 -14.17
N GLU A 23 42.80 -4.94 -14.00
CA GLU A 23 43.62 -4.18 -14.96
C GLU A 23 43.61 -2.69 -14.56
N GLU A 24 44.81 -2.11 -14.54
CA GLU A 24 45.05 -0.68 -14.35
C GLU A 24 44.44 0.10 -15.51
N ASN A 25 43.56 1.05 -15.22
CA ASN A 25 43.40 2.24 -16.03
C ASN A 25 42.91 3.41 -15.15
N GLY A 26 43.47 4.59 -15.41
CA GLY A 26 43.59 5.74 -14.51
C GLY A 26 42.35 6.08 -13.68
N LYS A 27 42.49 6.06 -12.36
CA LYS A 27 41.47 6.51 -11.42
C LYS A 27 41.47 8.04 -11.34
N LEU A 28 40.51 8.67 -12.02
CA LEU A 28 40.13 10.06 -11.76
C LEU A 28 39.68 10.21 -10.29
N PRO A 29 39.87 11.39 -9.66
CA PRO A 29 39.54 11.60 -8.26
C PRO A 29 38.05 11.38 -8.03
N TYR A 30 37.71 10.27 -7.38
CA TYR A 30 36.34 9.91 -7.07
C TYR A 30 35.82 10.81 -5.95
N VAL A 31 35.10 11.87 -6.30
CA VAL A 31 34.35 12.68 -5.34
C VAL A 31 33.12 11.86 -4.92
N HIS A 32 33.10 11.39 -3.68
CA HIS A 32 31.90 10.78 -3.08
C HIS A 32 30.83 11.85 -2.84
N VAL A 33 30.14 12.26 -3.90
CA VAL A 33 28.90 13.03 -3.79
C VAL A 33 27.78 12.04 -3.50
N ARG A 34 26.95 12.32 -2.51
CA ARG A 34 25.71 11.56 -2.27
C ARG A 34 24.93 11.51 -3.59
N ALA A 35 24.65 10.30 -4.09
CA ALA A 35 23.82 10.14 -5.27
C ALA A 35 22.49 10.89 -5.06
N ARG A 36 22.11 11.74 -6.01
CA ARG A 36 20.85 12.50 -5.96
C ARG A 36 19.67 11.50 -5.94
N ARG A 37 18.59 11.85 -5.23
CA ARG A 37 17.35 11.05 -5.20
C ARG A 37 16.94 10.72 -6.64
N GLY A 38 16.91 9.44 -6.99
CA GLY A 38 16.54 8.99 -8.35
C GLY A 38 17.67 8.37 -9.18
N GLN A 39 18.93 8.48 -8.78
CA GLN A 39 20.11 8.05 -9.57
C GLN A 39 20.40 6.54 -9.58
N ALA A 40 19.59 5.72 -8.92
CA ALA A 40 19.72 4.27 -9.08
C ALA A 40 19.25 3.89 -10.49
N THR A 41 20.20 3.62 -11.39
CA THR A 41 19.99 3.19 -12.78
C THR A 41 19.94 1.67 -12.93
N ASP A 42 20.11 0.94 -11.84
CA ASP A 42 19.98 -0.51 -11.79
C ASP A 42 18.51 -0.94 -11.94
N SER A 43 18.28 -2.04 -12.66
CA SER A 43 16.94 -2.50 -13.05
C SER A 43 16.06 -2.82 -11.84
N HIS A 44 16.63 -3.37 -10.76
CA HIS A 44 15.91 -3.68 -9.53
C HIS A 44 15.39 -2.40 -8.85
N SER A 45 16.22 -1.35 -8.83
CA SER A 45 15.84 -0.07 -8.24
C SER A 45 14.76 0.66 -9.04
N LEU A 46 14.77 0.52 -10.37
CA LEU A 46 13.72 1.07 -11.24
C LEU A 46 12.39 0.32 -11.04
N ALA A 47 12.43 -1.01 -10.98
CA ALA A 47 11.25 -1.84 -10.76
C ALA A 47 10.55 -1.52 -9.42
N GLU A 48 11.31 -1.38 -8.33
CA GLU A 48 10.74 -1.04 -7.02
C GLU A 48 10.16 0.37 -7.00
N ARG A 49 10.75 1.33 -7.74
CA ARG A 49 10.17 2.67 -7.88
C ARG A 49 8.80 2.61 -8.56
N ALA A 50 8.71 1.91 -9.69
CA ALA A 50 7.45 1.73 -10.41
C ALA A 50 6.38 1.05 -9.54
N ARG A 51 6.79 0.05 -8.73
CA ARG A 51 5.89 -0.59 -7.75
C ARG A 51 5.35 0.41 -6.72
N ARG A 52 6.22 1.25 -6.14
CA ARG A 52 5.79 2.28 -5.17
C ARG A 52 4.88 3.33 -5.79
N GLU A 53 5.17 3.77 -7.01
CA GLU A 53 4.33 4.72 -7.74
C GLU A 53 2.94 4.14 -8.00
N LYS A 54 2.85 2.87 -8.41
CA LYS A 54 1.58 2.17 -8.58
C LYS A 54 0.77 2.09 -7.28
N ILE A 55 1.42 1.79 -6.15
CA ILE A 55 0.77 1.77 -4.83
C ILE A 55 0.27 3.16 -4.46
N ASN A 56 1.08 4.20 -4.63
CA ASN A 56 0.71 5.57 -4.29
C ASN A 56 -0.44 6.09 -5.17
N ALA A 57 -0.47 5.75 -6.46
CA ALA A 57 -1.55 6.10 -7.36
C ALA A 57 -2.88 5.47 -6.91
N ARG A 58 -2.86 4.17 -6.57
CA ARG A 58 -4.04 3.48 -6.03
C ARG A 58 -4.50 4.08 -4.70
N MET A 59 -3.57 4.41 -3.80
CA MET A 59 -3.90 5.05 -2.53
C MET A 59 -4.53 6.44 -2.73
N LYS A 60 -4.08 7.22 -3.72
CA LYS A 60 -4.69 8.51 -4.05
C LYS A 60 -6.13 8.34 -4.54
N LEU A 61 -6.35 7.40 -5.47
CA LEU A 61 -7.69 7.08 -5.97
C LEU A 61 -8.64 6.66 -4.84
N LEU A 62 -8.17 5.80 -3.93
CA LEU A 62 -8.99 5.36 -2.79
C LEU A 62 -9.43 6.54 -1.90
N ARG A 63 -8.55 7.53 -1.67
CA ARG A 63 -8.91 8.73 -0.90
C ARG A 63 -9.95 9.60 -1.60
N GLU A 64 -9.85 9.74 -2.93
CA GLU A 64 -10.79 10.54 -3.73
C GLU A 64 -12.21 9.94 -3.75
N LEU A 65 -12.33 8.61 -3.60
CA LEU A 65 -13.60 7.91 -3.59
C LEU A 65 -14.32 7.92 -2.24
N VAL A 66 -13.58 8.11 -1.14
CA VAL A 66 -14.12 7.99 0.22
C VAL A 66 -14.27 9.38 0.85
N PRO A 67 -15.49 9.78 1.24
CA PRO A 67 -15.72 11.08 1.85
C PRO A 67 -14.94 11.21 3.16
N GLY A 68 -14.30 12.37 3.39
CA GLY A 68 -13.60 12.66 4.64
C GLY A 68 -12.16 12.12 4.73
N CYS A 69 -11.72 11.30 3.78
CA CYS A 69 -10.41 10.65 3.82
C CYS A 69 -9.23 11.64 3.68
N ASP A 70 -9.42 12.76 2.99
CA ASP A 70 -8.38 13.79 2.76
C ASP A 70 -7.89 14.49 4.03
N LYS A 71 -8.70 14.47 5.10
CA LYS A 71 -8.41 15.14 6.38
C LYS A 71 -7.61 14.25 7.34
N ILE A 72 -7.51 12.95 7.04
CA ILE A 72 -6.91 11.96 7.93
C ILE A 72 -5.41 11.87 7.67
N GLN A 73 -4.61 12.00 8.73
CA GLN A 73 -3.17 11.79 8.68
C GLN A 73 -2.83 10.35 9.05
N GLY A 74 -2.05 9.68 8.19
CA GLY A 74 -1.55 8.33 8.43
C GLY A 74 -2.25 7.27 7.60
N THR A 75 -1.46 6.42 6.94
CA THR A 75 -1.97 5.41 6.00
C THR A 75 -2.88 4.38 6.63
N ALA A 76 -2.64 3.99 7.89
CA ALA A 76 -3.47 3.01 8.58
C ALA A 76 -4.89 3.54 8.81
N LEU A 77 -5.02 4.74 9.38
CA LEU A 77 -6.31 5.37 9.64
C LEU A 77 -7.09 5.67 8.36
N VAL A 78 -6.39 6.06 7.28
CA VAL A 78 -6.99 6.21 5.94
C VAL A 78 -7.63 4.90 5.48
N LEU A 79 -6.92 3.78 5.64
CA LEU A 79 -7.43 2.47 5.25
C LEU A 79 -8.60 2.02 6.13
N ASP A 80 -8.55 2.28 7.44
CA ASP A 80 -9.67 1.98 8.35
C ASP A 80 -10.93 2.76 7.95
N GLU A 81 -10.79 4.04 7.59
CA GLU A 81 -11.93 4.84 7.13
C GLU A 81 -12.51 4.32 5.81
N ILE A 82 -11.65 3.88 4.89
CA ILE A 82 -12.10 3.26 3.64
C ILE A 82 -12.90 1.98 3.93
N ILE A 83 -12.43 1.13 4.84
CA ILE A 83 -13.13 -0.09 5.25
C ILE A 83 -14.49 0.27 5.87
N ASN A 84 -14.53 1.25 6.76
CA ASN A 84 -15.76 1.71 7.40
C ASN A 84 -16.78 2.23 6.38
N HIS A 85 -16.33 2.99 5.38
CA HIS A 85 -17.19 3.49 4.30
C HIS A 85 -17.79 2.35 3.47
N VAL A 86 -16.99 1.35 3.08
CA VAL A 86 -17.47 0.17 2.35
C VAL A 86 -18.52 -0.60 3.16
N GLN A 87 -18.27 -0.83 4.44
CA GLN A 87 -19.24 -1.51 5.32
C GLN A 87 -20.52 -0.70 5.50
N SER A 88 -20.43 0.63 5.58
CA SER A 88 -21.61 1.51 5.65
C SER A 88 -22.46 1.40 4.37
N LEU A 89 -21.82 1.39 3.20
CA LEU A 89 -22.52 1.19 1.93
C LEU A 89 -23.19 -0.18 1.85
N GLN A 90 -22.51 -1.25 2.27
CA GLN A 90 -23.10 -2.59 2.33
C GLN A 90 -24.38 -2.63 3.18
N ARG A 91 -24.34 -2.03 4.38
CA ARG A 91 -25.53 -1.91 5.25
C ARG A 91 -26.64 -1.08 4.63
N GLN A 92 -26.30 -0.01 3.91
CA GLN A 92 -27.29 0.81 3.19
C GLN A 92 -27.99 -0.01 2.10
N VAL A 93 -27.24 -0.80 1.32
CA VAL A 93 -27.80 -1.70 0.31
C VAL A 93 -28.74 -2.72 0.94
N GLU A 94 -28.32 -3.39 2.01
CA GLU A 94 -29.14 -4.37 2.73
C GLU A 94 -30.46 -3.74 3.23
N MET A 95 -30.37 -2.56 3.88
CA MET A 95 -31.53 -1.85 4.38
C MET A 95 -32.49 -1.43 3.26
N LEU A 96 -31.97 -0.95 2.13
CA LEU A 96 -32.79 -0.59 0.97
C LEU A 96 -33.45 -1.81 0.35
N SER A 97 -32.75 -2.93 0.24
CA SER A 97 -33.31 -4.21 -0.24
C SER A 97 -34.47 -4.67 0.65
N MET A 98 -34.28 -4.63 1.98
CA MET A 98 -35.34 -4.99 2.93
C MET A 98 -36.55 -4.04 2.82
N ARG A 99 -36.32 -2.73 2.69
CA ARG A 99 -37.40 -1.75 2.48
C ARG A 99 -38.13 -1.99 1.17
N LEU A 100 -37.42 -2.31 0.10
CA LEU A 100 -38.02 -2.59 -1.20
C LEU A 100 -38.87 -3.86 -1.16
N ALA A 101 -38.41 -4.92 -0.50
CA ALA A 101 -39.17 -6.15 -0.30
C ALA A 101 -40.46 -5.90 0.51
N ALA A 102 -40.38 -5.07 1.55
CA ALA A 102 -41.54 -4.68 2.35
C ALA A 102 -42.58 -3.89 1.55
N VAL A 103 -42.15 -3.08 0.57
CA VAL A 103 -43.04 -2.27 -0.28
C VAL A 103 -43.50 -3.05 -1.54
N ASN A 104 -42.74 -4.05 -1.99
CA ASN A 104 -43.04 -4.86 -3.17
C ASN A 104 -42.63 -6.34 -2.99
N PRO A 105 -43.46 -7.15 -2.31
CA PRO A 105 -43.14 -8.54 -1.93
C PRO A 105 -43.03 -9.52 -3.11
N ARG A 106 -43.20 -9.06 -4.36
CA ARG A 106 -43.05 -9.87 -5.58
C ARG A 106 -41.60 -10.03 -6.05
N ILE A 107 -40.69 -9.16 -5.62
CA ILE A 107 -39.29 -9.13 -6.09
C ILE A 107 -38.42 -10.13 -5.30
N ASP A 108 -38.82 -10.50 -4.09
CA ASP A 108 -38.06 -11.32 -3.13
C ASP A 108 -37.68 -12.71 -3.68
N PHE A 109 -38.63 -13.39 -4.36
CA PHE A 109 -38.42 -14.75 -4.91
C PHE A 109 -37.29 -14.84 -5.96
N ASN A 110 -36.94 -13.73 -6.62
CA ASN A 110 -35.91 -13.74 -7.66
C ASN A 110 -34.51 -13.48 -7.10
N LEU A 111 -34.39 -12.66 -6.03
CA LEU A 111 -33.10 -12.27 -5.47
C LEU A 111 -32.44 -13.41 -4.70
N ASP A 112 -33.20 -14.16 -3.91
CA ASP A 112 -32.70 -15.36 -3.21
C ASP A 112 -32.15 -16.40 -4.20
N THR A 113 -32.79 -16.54 -5.36
CA THR A 113 -32.35 -17.46 -6.43
C THR A 113 -31.04 -16.97 -7.06
N LEU A 114 -30.87 -15.66 -7.24
CA LEU A 114 -29.65 -15.07 -7.80
C LEU A 114 -28.47 -15.17 -6.82
N LEU A 115 -28.68 -14.86 -5.54
CA LEU A 115 -27.64 -14.97 -4.51
C LEU A 115 -27.24 -16.43 -4.26
N ALA A 116 -28.19 -17.37 -4.27
CA ALA A 116 -27.91 -18.79 -4.18
C ALA A 116 -27.09 -19.31 -5.38
N SER A 117 -27.28 -18.72 -6.55
CA SER A 117 -26.49 -19.05 -7.75
C SER A 117 -25.06 -18.51 -7.69
N GLU A 118 -24.81 -17.35 -7.07
CA GLU A 118 -23.46 -16.80 -6.90
C GLU A 118 -22.62 -17.56 -5.87
N VAL A 119 -23.24 -18.08 -4.80
CA VAL A 119 -22.54 -18.89 -3.78
C VAL A 119 -22.16 -20.28 -4.29
N SER A 120 -22.87 -20.83 -5.30
CA SER A 120 -22.52 -22.12 -5.93
C SER A 120 -21.37 -22.05 -6.95
N ILE A 121 -20.87 -20.85 -7.28
CA ILE A 121 -19.82 -20.66 -8.31
C ILE A 121 -18.40 -20.54 -7.69
N PHE A 122 -18.30 -20.59 -6.36
CA PHE A 122 -17.03 -20.72 -5.63
C PHE A 122 -16.92 -22.09 -4.95
#